data_AF-A0A956MV78-F1
#
_entry.id   AF-A0A956MV78-F1
#
_cell.length_a   1.000
_cell.length_b   1.000
_cell.length_c   1.000
_cell.angle_alpha   90.00
_cell.angle_beta   90.00
_cell.angle_gamma   90.00
#
_symmetry.space_group_name_H-M   'P 1'
#
loop_
_entity.id
_entity.type
_entity.pdbx_description
1 polymer ?
#
loop_
_entity_poly.entity_id
_entity_poly.type
_entity_poly.pdbx_seq_one_letter_code
_entity_poly.pdbx_strand_id
1 'polypeptide(L)' 'MLLLVSYDIVDDKQRTKLAKRLQNYGQRVQYSVFECDL' A
#
# COMPACT_ATOMS: atom_id res chain seq x y z
N MET A 1 15.07 4.50 3.51
CA MET A 1 14.54 5.75 2.93
C MET A 1 13.02 5.71 3.06
N LEU A 2 12.40 6.76 3.58
CA LEU A 2 10.94 6.80 3.74
C LEU A 2 10.27 7.08 2.38
N LEU A 3 9.36 6.20 1.97
CA LEU A 3 8.62 6.29 0.72
C LEU A 3 7.11 6.32 0.98
N LEU A 4 6.41 7.29 0.37
CA LEU A 4 4.95 7.36 0.41
C LEU A 4 4.37 6.76 -0.87
N VAL A 5 3.59 5.69 -0.75
CA VAL A 5 2.98 4.95 -1.87
C VAL A 5 1.48 5.18 -1.86
N SER A 6 0.97 5.93 -2.82
CA SER A 6 -0.47 6.07 -3.09
C SER A 6 -0.83 5.28 -4.34
N TYR A 7 -1.97 4.58 -4.31
CA TYR A 7 -2.47 3.82 -5.46
C TYR A 7 -3.97 4.03 -5.65
N ASP A 8 -4.42 3.96 -6.90
CA ASP A 8 -5.85 3.97 -7.24
C ASP A 8 -6.17 2.73 -8.08
N ILE A 9 -6.93 1.79 -7.50
CA ILE A 9 -7.23 0.50 -8.11
C ILE A 9 -8.70 0.20 -7.88
N VAL A 10 -9.45 0.17 -8.99
CA VAL A 10 -10.90 -0.09 -8.99
C VAL A 10 -11.20 -1.54 -8.61
N ASP A 11 -10.42 -2.50 -9.11
CA ASP A 11 -10.63 -3.93 -8.81
C ASP A 11 -10.25 -4.26 -7.35
N ASP A 12 -11.26 -4.62 -6.55
CA ASP A 12 -11.12 -4.91 -5.13
C ASP A 12 -10.16 -6.07 -4.83
N LYS A 13 -10.11 -7.09 -5.70
CA LYS A 13 -9.23 -8.25 -5.51
C LYS A 13 -7.77 -7.84 -5.69
N GLN A 14 -7.48 -7.06 -6.73
CA GLN A 14 -6.15 -6.53 -7.00
C GLN A 14 -5.72 -5.55 -5.92
N ARG A 15 -6.60 -4.63 -5.52
CA ARG A 15 -6.33 -3.66 -4.46
C ARG A 15 -5.99 -4.35 -3.14
N THR A 16 -6.78 -5.35 -2.75
CA THR A 16 -6.53 -6.13 -1.52
C THR A 16 -5.22 -6.92 -1.61
N LYS A 17 -4.90 -7.49 -2.77
CA LYS A 17 -3.63 -8.21 -2.98
C LYS A 17 -2.42 -7.28 -2.87
N LEU A 18 -2.50 -6.08 -3.43
CA LEU A 18 -1.44 -5.07 -3.30
C LEU A 18 -1.27 -4.62 -1.85
N ALA A 19 -2.37 -4.26 -1.17
CA ALA A 19 -2.33 -3.82 0.22
C ALA A 19 -1.70 -4.88 1.14
N LYS A 20 -2.02 -6.16 0.93
CA LYS A 20 -1.39 -7.28 1.67
C LYS A 20 0.11 -7.39 1.42
N ARG A 21 0.57 -7.12 0.19
CA ARG A 21 2.01 -7.12 -0.13
C ARG A 21 2.73 -5.95 0.52
N LEU A 22 2.15 -4.75 0.47
CA LEU A 22 2.74 -3.52 1.01
C LEU A 22 2.90 -3.55 2.54
N GLN A 23 2.11 -4.36 3.25
CA GLN A 23 2.28 -4.57 4.71
C GLN A 23 3.67 -5.13 5.09
N ASN A 24 4.37 -5.81 4.19
CA ASN A 24 5.72 -6.31 4.46
C ASN A 24 6.80 -5.23 4.27
N TYR A 25 6.46 -4.10 3.66
CA TYR A 25 7.40 -3.01 3.34
C TYR A 25 7.15 -1.75 4.18
N GLY A 26 6.06 -1.71 4.95
CA GLY A 26 5.74 -0.59 5.83
C GLY A 26 4.31 -0.60 6.34
N GLN A 27 3.83 0.56 6.77
CA GLN A 27 2.52 0.73 7.40
C GLN A 27 1.49 1.38 6.47
N ARG A 28 0.24 0.92 6.59
CA ARG A 28 -0.90 1.51 5.90
C ARG A 28 -1.39 2.73 6.67
N VAL A 29 -1.29 3.91 6.08
CA VAL A 29 -1.70 5.18 6.70
C VAL A 29 -3.09 5.66 6.23
N GLN A 30 -3.52 5.25 5.04
CA GLN A 30 -4.86 5.50 4.52
C GLN A 30 -5.36 4.28 3.72
N TYR A 31 -6.63 4.30 3.30
CA TYR A 31 -7.21 3.22 2.51
C TYR A 31 -6.37 2.85 1.27
N SER A 32 -5.80 3.83 0.60
CA SER A 32 -5.00 3.60 -0.61
C SER A 32 -3.58 4.14 -0.51
N VAL A 33 -3.08 4.35 0.73
CA VAL A 33 -1.79 4.98 0.98
C VAL A 33 -0.99 4.20 2.02
N PHE A 34 0.28 3.97 1.73
CA PHE A 34 1.27 3.33 2.61
C PHE A 34 2.50 4.22 2.79
N GLU A 35 3.06 4.18 4.00
CA GLU A 35 4.42 4.65 4.27
C GLU A 35 5.33 3.41 4.35
N CYS A 36 6.31 3.34 3.46
CA CYS A 36 7.25 2.24 3.35
C CYS A 36 8.66 2.67 3.77
N ASP A 37 9.34 1.80 4.52
CA ASP A 37 10.75 1.94 4.87
C ASP A 37 11.56 0.93 4.06
N LEU A 38 12.21 1.42 3.00
CA LEU A 38 13.02 0.63 2.06
C LEU A 38 14.51 0.95 2.16
#